data_AF-A0A2E7RG55-F1
#
_entry.id   AF-A0A2E7RG55-F1
#
_cell.length_a   1.000
_cell.length_b   1.000
_cell.length_c   1.000
_cell.angle_alpha   90.00
_cell.angle_beta   90.00
_cell.angle_gamma   90.00
#
_symmetry.space_group_name_H-M   'P 1'
#
loop_
_entity.id
_entity.type
_entity.pdbx_description
1 polymer ?
#
loop_
_entity_poly.entity_id
_entity_poly.type
_entity_poly.pdbx_seq_one_letter_code
_entity_poly.pdbx_strand_id
1 'polypeptide(L)'
;MFQHIPQAVLAFFVATSLLSAQGSDPTLEAWRLNLDGTTGTSVDPGINASISNIEADVTGAVYTNAHVFVDAEGIPSHTIGPWNFNPNTATARNWTWRIPRNPQPATTHAETSLGQIGTMVNGVPFFNMSDGRSYHNRRVWEQDAIYFEGQSMDVGLGHPQQTGDYHYHSYPRLLAGQRGDSPRDHSPILGFAFDGYPIYGPYAFLNPDGTGGLKKMETSYRLRNITQRRSLPDGTQLSSGDWGPDVSSQYPLGCYLQDNEYVVGLGDLDEFNGRFGMTPEYPQGTYAYYMTLDASGEPAYPYLVGPTYYGVVDSANIGPGSGHISPPGTAVDYTPLALYVNDVVAGGIARIAVGNCGPGARVFLGYSLAGSGPLNTPWGVGALSPPIKSIGPYTSNINGLVSIQAPVPGMMQGKTIYAQAVSTPQGGTTTLSSPARVTVQ
;
A
#
# COMPACT_ATOMS: atom_id res chain seq x y z
N MET A 1 67.54 -17.22 1.34
CA MET A 1 67.06 -18.26 2.27
C MET A 1 65.54 -18.20 2.18
N PHE A 2 64.92 -19.26 1.63
CA PHE A 2 63.50 -19.67 1.62
C PHE A 2 62.44 -18.67 2.15
N GLN A 3 61.26 -18.43 1.57
CA GLN A 3 60.34 -19.31 0.84
C GLN A 3 59.15 -18.48 0.30
N HIS A 4 58.55 -18.89 -0.83
CA HIS A 4 57.18 -18.56 -1.24
C HIS A 4 56.14 -19.20 -0.30
N ILE A 5 54.91 -18.64 -0.23
CA ILE A 5 53.56 -19.27 -0.01
C ILE A 5 52.54 -18.17 0.48
N PRO A 6 51.23 -18.18 0.15
CA PRO A 6 50.60 -17.61 -1.06
C PRO A 6 49.52 -16.53 -0.74
N GLN A 7 48.86 -16.01 -1.76
CA GLN A 7 47.65 -15.18 -1.62
C GLN A 7 46.54 -15.98 -0.91
N ALA A 8 46.19 -15.57 0.31
CA ALA A 8 44.96 -15.99 0.98
C ALA A 8 43.92 -14.88 0.81
N VAL A 9 42.81 -15.27 0.17
CA VAL A 9 41.57 -14.53 -0.01
C VAL A 9 41.08 -14.03 1.35
N LEU A 10 41.17 -12.72 1.60
CA LEU A 10 40.44 -12.08 2.68
C LEU A 10 39.11 -11.60 2.11
N ALA A 11 38.14 -12.52 2.06
CA ALA A 11 36.73 -12.16 1.92
C ALA A 11 36.33 -11.40 3.18
N PHE A 12 36.42 -10.07 3.12
CA PHE A 12 35.84 -9.21 4.13
C PHE A 12 34.32 -9.26 3.92
N PHE A 13 33.66 -10.13 4.67
CA PHE A 13 32.24 -9.97 4.99
C PHE A 13 32.09 -8.66 5.77
N VAL A 14 31.91 -7.56 5.05
CA VAL A 14 31.37 -6.34 5.64
C VAL A 14 29.86 -6.54 5.73
N ALA A 15 29.44 -7.30 6.74
CA ALA A 15 28.12 -7.16 7.31
C ALA A 15 28.13 -5.83 8.10
N THR A 16 28.13 -4.70 7.39
CA THR A 16 27.77 -3.43 7.99
C THR A 16 26.26 -3.44 8.15
N SER A 17 25.83 -3.83 9.34
CA SER A 17 24.62 -3.30 9.95
C SER A 17 24.72 -1.78 9.98
N LEU A 18 24.28 -1.11 8.91
CA LEU A 18 23.91 0.30 8.92
C LEU A 18 22.56 0.43 9.63
N LEU A 19 22.53 0.07 10.90
CA LEU A 19 21.48 0.47 11.83
C LEU A 19 21.89 1.84 12.38
N SER A 20 21.46 2.91 11.69
CA SER A 20 21.10 4.23 12.25
C SER A 20 21.17 5.32 11.17
N ALA A 21 20.02 5.60 10.53
CA ALA A 21 19.69 6.91 9.95
C ALA A 21 18.29 7.00 9.31
N GLN A 22 17.49 5.92 9.27
CA GLN A 22 16.07 6.02 8.94
C GLN A 22 15.32 6.25 10.27
N GLY A 23 14.88 7.48 10.52
CA GLY A 23 14.26 7.88 11.79
C GLY A 23 12.87 7.29 12.05
N SER A 24 12.33 6.54 11.09
CA SER A 24 11.01 5.93 11.07
C SER A 24 11.08 4.57 10.35
N ASP A 25 10.29 3.60 10.79
CA ASP A 25 10.11 2.32 10.09
C ASP A 25 8.82 2.39 9.26
N PRO A 26 8.89 2.51 7.92
CA PRO A 26 7.69 2.68 7.12
C PRO A 26 6.74 1.48 7.18
N THR A 27 7.24 0.27 7.47
CA THR A 27 6.40 -0.93 7.64
C THR A 27 5.59 -0.91 8.92
N LEU A 28 5.94 -0.04 9.89
CA LEU A 28 5.14 0.23 11.07
C LEU A 28 4.23 1.45 10.89
N GLU A 29 4.71 2.49 10.20
CA GLU A 29 4.03 3.80 10.20
C GLU A 29 2.95 3.99 9.14
N ALA A 30 2.92 3.15 8.11
CA ALA A 30 2.05 3.34 6.95
C ALA A 30 0.57 2.97 7.18
N TRP A 31 0.26 2.21 8.24
CA TRP A 31 -1.07 1.66 8.51
C TRP A 31 -2.10 2.73 8.90
N ARG A 32 -3.32 2.59 8.37
CA ARG A 32 -4.49 3.38 8.79
C ARG A 32 -5.13 2.70 10.00
N LEU A 33 -4.66 3.07 11.19
CA LEU A 33 -5.19 2.56 12.45
C LEU A 33 -6.55 3.17 12.80
N ASN A 34 -7.54 2.31 13.02
CA ASN A 34 -8.84 2.64 13.58
C ASN A 34 -8.74 2.70 15.10
N LEU A 35 -8.65 3.93 15.63
CA LEU A 35 -8.61 4.18 17.08
C LEU A 35 -9.89 4.86 17.58
N ASP A 36 -10.86 5.13 16.68
CA ASP A 36 -12.10 5.84 16.99
C ASP A 36 -13.35 4.95 16.91
N GLY A 37 -13.18 3.67 16.55
CA GLY A 37 -14.28 2.71 16.41
C GLY A 37 -15.10 2.94 15.15
N THR A 38 -14.53 3.59 14.12
CA THR A 38 -15.20 3.74 12.82
C THR A 38 -15.60 2.37 12.28
N THR A 39 -16.79 2.28 11.69
CA THR A 39 -17.31 1.05 11.07
C THR A 39 -17.52 1.22 9.57
N GLY A 40 -17.73 0.11 8.87
CA GLY A 40 -17.99 0.11 7.43
C GLY A 40 -19.25 0.88 7.04
N THR A 41 -19.25 1.45 5.83
CA THR A 41 -20.42 2.19 5.31
C THR A 41 -20.72 1.83 3.87
N SER A 42 -22.00 1.87 3.49
CA SER A 42 -22.47 1.70 2.12
C SER A 42 -23.65 2.63 1.82
N VAL A 43 -23.73 3.11 0.57
CA VAL A 43 -24.93 3.83 0.10
C VAL A 43 -26.10 2.89 -0.19
N ASP A 44 -25.82 1.61 -0.46
CA ASP A 44 -26.84 0.56 -0.57
C ASP A 44 -27.28 0.13 0.84
N PRO A 45 -28.59 0.21 1.18
CA PRO A 45 -29.07 -0.13 2.52
C PRO A 45 -28.84 -1.59 2.95
N GLY A 46 -28.89 -2.54 2.02
CA GLY A 46 -28.72 -3.96 2.31
C GLY A 46 -27.26 -4.29 2.63
N ILE A 47 -26.33 -3.75 1.84
CA ILE A 47 -24.90 -3.85 2.12
C ILE A 47 -24.59 -3.12 3.44
N ASN A 48 -25.13 -1.91 3.64
CA ASN A 48 -24.87 -1.12 4.85
C ASN A 48 -25.34 -1.83 6.12
N ALA A 49 -26.49 -2.50 6.08
CA ALA A 49 -26.96 -3.32 7.20
C ALA A 49 -26.00 -4.48 7.55
N SER A 50 -25.20 -4.95 6.59
CA SER A 50 -24.26 -6.06 6.78
C SER A 50 -22.90 -5.63 7.34
N ILE A 51 -22.50 -4.37 7.14
CA ILE A 51 -21.13 -3.90 7.46
C ILE A 51 -21.06 -2.78 8.49
N SER A 52 -22.18 -2.11 8.80
CA SER A 52 -22.20 -0.94 9.69
C SER A 52 -21.88 -1.23 11.16
N ASN A 53 -21.81 -2.51 11.53
CA ASN A 53 -21.39 -3.00 12.85
C ASN A 53 -19.99 -3.64 12.85
N ILE A 54 -19.27 -3.60 11.73
CA ILE A 54 -17.94 -4.17 11.57
C ILE A 54 -16.92 -3.03 11.61
N GLU A 55 -15.91 -3.13 12.47
CA GLU A 55 -14.84 -2.14 12.56
C GLU A 55 -14.10 -2.03 11.22
N ALA A 56 -13.85 -0.79 10.82
CA ALA A 56 -13.17 -0.49 9.58
C ALA A 56 -11.65 -0.41 9.76
N ASP A 57 -10.93 -0.54 8.66
CA ASP A 57 -9.48 -0.43 8.55
C ASP A 57 -8.69 -1.34 9.51
N VAL A 58 -7.43 -0.98 9.83
CA VAL A 58 -6.58 -1.74 10.75
C VAL A 58 -7.00 -1.47 12.19
N THR A 59 -7.42 -2.49 12.93
CA THR A 59 -7.89 -2.39 14.32
C THR A 59 -6.76 -2.55 15.32
N GLY A 60 -5.64 -3.16 14.92
CA GLY A 60 -4.48 -3.36 15.77
C GLY A 60 -3.20 -3.64 15.00
N ALA A 61 -2.06 -3.36 15.62
CA ALA A 61 -0.78 -3.81 15.10
C ALA A 61 0.17 -4.15 16.24
N VAL A 62 0.94 -5.21 16.06
CA VAL A 62 2.03 -5.60 16.95
C VAL A 62 3.27 -5.91 16.12
N TYR A 63 4.46 -5.90 16.71
CA TYR A 63 5.68 -6.11 15.93
C TYR A 63 6.79 -6.83 16.69
N THR A 64 7.66 -7.45 15.91
CA THR A 64 8.96 -7.98 16.34
C THR A 64 10.05 -7.26 15.56
N ASN A 65 11.32 -7.58 15.81
CA ASN A 65 12.42 -7.05 15.00
C ASN A 65 12.33 -7.47 13.51
N ALA A 66 11.60 -8.54 13.19
CA ALA A 66 11.55 -9.10 11.84
C ALA A 66 10.23 -8.84 11.11
N HIS A 67 9.12 -8.69 11.83
CA HIS A 67 7.79 -8.58 11.22
C HIS A 67 6.89 -7.59 11.94
N VAL A 68 5.96 -6.99 11.19
CA VAL A 68 4.76 -6.34 11.70
C VAL A 68 3.59 -7.29 11.52
N PHE A 69 2.70 -7.34 12.50
CA PHE A 69 1.45 -8.07 12.46
C PHE A 69 0.31 -7.07 12.52
N VAL A 70 -0.68 -7.20 11.65
CA VAL A 70 -1.70 -6.18 11.42
C VAL A 70 -3.07 -6.84 11.47
N ASP A 71 -3.87 -6.46 12.44
CA ASP A 71 -5.23 -6.95 12.64
C ASP A 71 -6.23 -6.06 11.90
N ALA A 72 -7.17 -6.66 11.17
CA ALA A 72 -8.21 -5.95 10.43
C ALA A 72 -9.40 -6.85 10.11
N GLU A 73 -10.60 -6.27 9.96
CA GLU A 73 -11.78 -7.04 9.56
C GLU A 73 -11.93 -7.20 8.04
N GLY A 74 -11.09 -6.54 7.25
CA GLY A 74 -11.16 -6.51 5.78
C GLY A 74 -12.23 -5.56 5.24
N ILE A 75 -12.74 -4.64 6.07
CA ILE A 75 -13.71 -3.61 5.68
C ILE A 75 -13.02 -2.24 5.77
N PRO A 76 -13.02 -1.42 4.71
CA PRO A 76 -12.41 -0.09 4.77
C PRO A 76 -13.35 0.97 5.36
N SER A 77 -12.81 2.10 5.80
CA SER A 77 -13.60 3.24 6.30
C SER A 77 -14.21 4.10 5.19
N HIS A 78 -13.75 3.95 3.95
CA HIS A 78 -14.46 4.54 2.82
C HIS A 78 -15.71 3.71 2.51
N THR A 79 -16.69 4.33 1.88
CA THR A 79 -17.91 3.65 1.47
C THR A 79 -17.59 2.58 0.42
N ILE A 80 -18.17 1.39 0.58
CA ILE A 80 -18.05 0.26 -0.37
C ILE A 80 -19.41 -0.08 -0.98
N GLY A 81 -19.37 -0.74 -2.14
CA GLY A 81 -20.58 -1.01 -2.92
C GLY A 81 -21.24 0.25 -3.50
N PRO A 82 -22.38 0.11 -4.19
CA PRO A 82 -23.00 -1.15 -4.59
C PRO A 82 -22.13 -1.92 -5.60
N TRP A 83 -22.24 -3.25 -5.59
CA TRP A 83 -21.55 -4.12 -6.53
C TRP A 83 -22.53 -4.65 -7.57
N ASN A 84 -22.60 -3.96 -8.72
CA ASN A 84 -23.48 -4.41 -9.80
C ASN A 84 -23.08 -5.81 -10.25
N PHE A 85 -24.01 -6.71 -10.54
CA PHE A 85 -23.68 -8.07 -11.02
C PHE A 85 -22.83 -8.94 -10.05
N ASN A 86 -22.57 -8.49 -8.82
CA ASN A 86 -21.96 -9.31 -7.77
C ASN A 86 -23.04 -9.66 -6.72
N PRO A 87 -23.44 -10.93 -6.57
CA PRO A 87 -24.42 -11.32 -5.57
C PRO A 87 -23.83 -11.46 -4.15
N ASN A 88 -22.51 -11.34 -4.01
CA ASN A 88 -21.82 -11.54 -2.72
C ASN A 88 -21.91 -10.28 -1.85
N THR A 89 -21.65 -10.45 -0.56
CA THR A 89 -21.63 -9.36 0.42
C THR A 89 -20.36 -9.44 1.25
N ALA A 90 -19.72 -8.30 1.48
CA ALA A 90 -18.55 -8.21 2.34
C ALA A 90 -18.91 -8.55 3.80
N THR A 91 -18.02 -9.27 4.48
CA THR A 91 -18.21 -9.71 5.87
C THR A 91 -16.90 -9.61 6.63
N ALA A 92 -16.98 -9.54 7.95
CA ALA A 92 -15.82 -9.55 8.84
C ALA A 92 -14.99 -10.82 8.61
N ARG A 93 -13.67 -10.64 8.48
CA ARG A 93 -12.73 -11.73 8.19
C ARG A 93 -11.74 -12.02 9.31
N ASN A 94 -11.64 -11.13 10.31
CA ASN A 94 -10.68 -11.23 11.41
C ASN A 94 -9.26 -11.56 10.92
N TRP A 95 -8.76 -10.75 10.00
CA TRP A 95 -7.42 -10.91 9.46
C TRP A 95 -6.36 -10.51 10.48
N THR A 96 -5.25 -11.24 10.50
CA THR A 96 -3.96 -10.86 11.05
C THR A 96 -2.91 -11.12 9.98
N TRP A 97 -2.50 -10.07 9.28
CA TRP A 97 -1.44 -10.12 8.26
C TRP A 97 -0.07 -10.05 8.91
N ARG A 98 0.94 -10.70 8.33
CA ARG A 98 2.33 -10.63 8.80
C ARG A 98 3.25 -10.06 7.72
N ILE A 99 3.86 -8.92 7.94
CA ILE A 99 4.67 -8.22 6.92
C ILE A 99 6.15 -8.21 7.33
N PRO A 100 7.08 -8.71 6.49
CA PRO A 100 8.51 -8.60 6.74
C PRO A 100 8.98 -7.14 6.83
N ARG A 101 9.75 -6.80 7.87
CA ARG A 101 10.32 -5.44 8.07
C ARG A 101 11.60 -5.20 7.27
N ASN A 102 12.29 -6.27 6.88
CA ASN A 102 13.58 -6.22 6.19
C ASN A 102 13.52 -7.13 4.94
N PRO A 103 12.69 -6.77 3.93
CA PRO A 103 12.51 -7.60 2.74
C PRO A 103 13.84 -7.78 1.99
N GLN A 104 14.00 -8.96 1.39
CA GLN A 104 15.20 -9.33 0.63
C GLN A 104 14.81 -9.73 -0.79
N PRO A 105 15.62 -9.41 -1.81
CA PRO A 105 15.39 -9.88 -3.17
C PRO A 105 15.45 -11.41 -3.21
N ALA A 106 14.55 -12.03 -3.97
CA ALA A 106 14.62 -13.46 -4.22
C ALA A 106 15.63 -13.76 -5.34
N THR A 107 16.30 -14.92 -5.24
CA THR A 107 17.05 -15.49 -6.38
C THR A 107 16.15 -16.33 -7.29
N THR A 108 15.00 -16.74 -6.77
CA THR A 108 13.96 -17.49 -7.49
C THR A 108 12.63 -16.88 -7.10
N HIS A 109 12.08 -16.12 -8.04
CA HIS A 109 10.86 -15.35 -7.85
C HIS A 109 9.65 -16.27 -7.79
N ALA A 110 8.82 -16.12 -6.75
CA ALA A 110 7.61 -16.90 -6.58
C ALA A 110 6.48 -16.29 -7.43
N GLU A 111 5.66 -17.12 -8.05
CA GLU A 111 4.43 -16.69 -8.71
C GLU A 111 3.45 -16.08 -7.69
N THR A 112 2.74 -15.04 -8.12
CA THR A 112 1.59 -14.52 -7.39
C THR A 112 0.45 -15.53 -7.49
N SER A 113 0.06 -16.11 -6.35
CA SER A 113 -1.01 -17.10 -6.30
C SER A 113 -2.39 -16.47 -6.47
N LEU A 114 -3.39 -17.29 -6.78
CA LEU A 114 -4.79 -16.91 -6.58
C LEU A 114 -5.05 -16.60 -5.09
N GLY A 115 -5.93 -15.62 -4.84
CA GLY A 115 -6.23 -15.12 -3.50
C GLY A 115 -5.34 -13.95 -3.11
N GLN A 116 -5.15 -13.79 -1.80
CA GLN A 116 -4.43 -12.66 -1.22
C GLN A 116 -2.94 -12.77 -1.56
N ILE A 117 -2.36 -11.67 -2.05
CA ILE A 117 -0.92 -11.55 -2.36
C ILE A 117 -0.25 -10.40 -1.59
N GLY A 118 -1.05 -9.69 -0.81
CA GLY A 118 -0.62 -8.65 0.12
C GLY A 118 -1.83 -8.00 0.76
N THR A 119 -1.56 -6.91 1.48
CA THR A 119 -2.59 -6.12 2.15
C THR A 119 -2.37 -4.64 1.91
N MET A 120 -3.46 -3.93 1.73
CA MET A 120 -3.47 -2.48 1.71
C MET A 120 -3.26 -1.94 3.13
N VAL A 121 -2.84 -0.69 3.23
CA VAL A 121 -2.59 -0.02 4.53
C VAL A 121 -3.81 0.11 5.43
N ASN A 122 -5.01 -0.10 4.91
CA ASN A 122 -6.25 -0.22 5.68
C ASN A 122 -6.59 -1.69 6.04
N GLY A 123 -5.70 -2.65 5.82
CA GLY A 123 -5.92 -4.05 6.17
C GLY A 123 -6.79 -4.84 5.19
N VAL A 124 -7.32 -4.21 4.14
CA VAL A 124 -8.04 -4.87 3.05
C VAL A 124 -7.03 -5.61 2.15
N PRO A 125 -7.21 -6.91 1.86
CA PRO A 125 -6.30 -7.63 0.99
C PRO A 125 -6.40 -7.15 -0.46
N PHE A 126 -5.36 -7.44 -1.24
CA PHE A 126 -5.41 -7.35 -2.70
C PHE A 126 -4.97 -8.66 -3.34
N PHE A 127 -5.55 -8.92 -4.50
CA PHE A 127 -5.36 -10.14 -5.27
C PHE A 127 -4.53 -9.82 -6.51
N ASN A 128 -4.05 -10.87 -7.19
CA ASN A 128 -3.34 -10.72 -8.46
C ASN A 128 -4.30 -10.39 -9.61
N MET A 129 -3.80 -10.34 -10.84
CA MET A 129 -4.58 -9.95 -12.03
C MET A 129 -5.64 -10.98 -12.47
N SER A 130 -5.68 -12.17 -11.86
CA SER A 130 -6.50 -13.32 -12.30
C SER A 130 -7.85 -13.35 -11.56
N ASP A 131 -8.95 -13.67 -12.27
CA ASP A 131 -10.26 -13.97 -11.66
C ASP A 131 -10.35 -15.43 -11.15
N GLY A 132 -9.28 -16.21 -11.32
CA GLY A 132 -9.21 -17.63 -10.97
C GLY A 132 -9.84 -18.60 -11.99
N ARG A 133 -10.35 -18.10 -13.12
CA ARG A 133 -10.90 -18.90 -14.23
C ARG A 133 -9.92 -18.95 -15.39
N SER A 134 -10.11 -19.94 -16.26
CA SER A 134 -9.32 -20.08 -17.48
C SER A 134 -10.14 -20.69 -18.60
N TYR A 135 -9.69 -20.46 -19.85
CA TYR A 135 -10.29 -21.10 -21.01
C TYR A 135 -10.26 -22.63 -20.85
N HIS A 136 -11.45 -23.25 -20.92
CA HIS A 136 -11.66 -24.69 -20.72
C HIS A 136 -11.07 -25.27 -19.41
N ASN A 137 -10.88 -24.45 -18.37
CA ASN A 137 -10.32 -24.86 -17.08
C ASN A 137 -8.94 -25.55 -17.17
N ARG A 138 -8.12 -25.15 -18.17
CA ARG A 138 -6.80 -25.75 -18.39
C ARG A 138 -5.65 -25.01 -17.70
N ARG A 139 -5.89 -23.81 -17.15
CA ARG A 139 -4.86 -22.94 -16.55
C ARG A 139 -3.70 -22.62 -17.49
N VAL A 140 -4.03 -22.37 -18.76
CA VAL A 140 -3.08 -21.89 -19.79
C VAL A 140 -3.41 -20.47 -20.21
N TRP A 141 -4.70 -20.21 -20.47
CA TRP A 141 -5.24 -18.89 -20.79
C TRP A 141 -6.13 -18.47 -19.63
N GLU A 142 -5.53 -17.77 -18.68
CA GLU A 142 -6.17 -17.30 -17.45
C GLU A 142 -6.89 -15.98 -17.70
N GLN A 143 -8.11 -15.86 -17.16
CA GLN A 143 -8.95 -14.69 -17.38
C GLN A 143 -8.45 -13.50 -16.55
N ASP A 144 -8.46 -12.32 -17.18
CA ASP A 144 -8.11 -11.06 -16.54
C ASP A 144 -9.27 -10.54 -15.69
N ALA A 145 -9.04 -10.31 -14.40
CA ALA A 145 -10.04 -9.89 -13.44
C ALA A 145 -10.62 -8.50 -13.75
N ILE A 146 -9.80 -7.56 -14.23
CA ILE A 146 -10.30 -6.21 -14.57
C ILE A 146 -11.21 -6.29 -15.79
N TYR A 147 -10.88 -7.12 -16.78
CA TYR A 147 -11.75 -7.33 -17.93
C TYR A 147 -13.06 -8.05 -17.58
N PHE A 148 -13.00 -9.16 -16.83
CA PHE A 148 -14.17 -10.02 -16.59
C PHE A 148 -15.02 -9.62 -15.40
N GLU A 149 -14.40 -9.08 -14.34
CA GLU A 149 -15.07 -8.77 -13.08
C GLU A 149 -15.15 -7.27 -12.80
N GLY A 150 -14.47 -6.41 -13.56
CA GLY A 150 -14.45 -4.96 -13.33
C GLY A 150 -15.83 -4.32 -13.29
N GLN A 151 -16.81 -4.87 -14.02
CA GLN A 151 -18.22 -4.43 -13.99
C GLN A 151 -18.89 -4.66 -12.63
N SER A 152 -18.30 -5.54 -11.83
CA SER A 152 -18.77 -5.98 -10.53
C SER A 152 -18.12 -5.27 -9.35
N MET A 153 -17.14 -4.41 -9.64
CA MET A 153 -16.45 -3.62 -8.65
C MET A 153 -17.22 -2.34 -8.33
N ASP A 154 -17.05 -1.86 -7.10
CA ASP A 154 -17.57 -0.56 -6.70
C ASP A 154 -16.71 0.59 -7.25
N VAL A 155 -17.09 1.83 -6.94
CA VAL A 155 -16.36 3.03 -7.37
C VAL A 155 -14.94 3.14 -6.78
N GLY A 156 -14.64 2.36 -5.74
CA GLY A 156 -13.30 2.19 -5.16
C GLY A 156 -12.46 1.12 -5.85
N LEU A 157 -13.01 0.44 -6.86
CA LEU A 157 -12.42 -0.69 -7.58
C LEU A 157 -12.18 -1.93 -6.71
N GLY A 158 -13.03 -2.14 -5.70
CA GLY A 158 -13.05 -3.37 -4.91
C GLY A 158 -14.38 -4.10 -4.98
N HIS A 159 -14.38 -5.38 -4.62
CA HIS A 159 -15.58 -6.20 -4.52
C HIS A 159 -15.39 -7.40 -3.58
N PRO A 160 -16.49 -8.00 -3.05
CA PRO A 160 -16.40 -9.21 -2.26
C PRO A 160 -16.43 -10.48 -3.12
N GLN A 161 -15.62 -11.46 -2.75
CA GLN A 161 -15.78 -12.83 -3.25
C GLN A 161 -16.84 -13.61 -2.46
N GLN A 162 -17.07 -14.88 -2.84
CA GLN A 162 -18.12 -15.73 -2.27
C GLN A 162 -18.01 -15.97 -0.76
N THR A 163 -16.81 -15.91 -0.19
CA THR A 163 -16.58 -16.03 1.26
C THR A 163 -16.70 -14.69 1.99
N GLY A 164 -17.11 -13.62 1.30
CA GLY A 164 -17.31 -12.28 1.83
C GLY A 164 -16.02 -11.48 2.06
N ASP A 165 -14.91 -11.90 1.47
CA ASP A 165 -13.65 -11.14 1.49
C ASP A 165 -13.69 -10.03 0.44
N TYR A 166 -13.78 -8.78 0.91
CA TYR A 166 -13.67 -7.59 0.08
C TYR A 166 -12.20 -7.34 -0.25
N HIS A 167 -11.88 -7.18 -1.53
CA HIS A 167 -10.50 -7.06 -2.00
C HIS A 167 -10.41 -6.18 -3.25
N TYR A 168 -9.18 -5.78 -3.57
CA TYR A 168 -8.84 -5.06 -4.79
C TYR A 168 -8.02 -5.93 -5.74
N HIS A 169 -8.21 -5.71 -7.04
CA HIS A 169 -7.31 -6.21 -8.10
C HIS A 169 -6.49 -5.09 -8.75
N SER A 170 -6.74 -3.83 -8.39
CA SER A 170 -6.12 -2.66 -9.00
C SER A 170 -6.01 -1.48 -8.03
N TYR A 171 -5.68 -0.30 -8.57
CA TYR A 171 -5.53 0.94 -7.82
C TYR A 171 -6.79 1.28 -7.00
N PRO A 172 -6.74 1.24 -5.65
CA PRO A 172 -7.91 1.39 -4.79
C PRO A 172 -8.27 2.87 -4.66
N ARG A 173 -9.06 3.39 -5.61
CA ARG A 173 -9.28 4.84 -5.82
C ARG A 173 -9.67 5.59 -4.55
N LEU A 174 -10.58 5.02 -3.75
CA LEU A 174 -11.07 5.66 -2.53
C LEU A 174 -10.03 5.64 -1.42
N LEU A 175 -9.33 4.53 -1.21
CA LEU A 175 -8.22 4.46 -0.26
C LEU A 175 -7.10 5.43 -0.67
N ALA A 176 -6.72 5.44 -1.94
CA ALA A 176 -5.70 6.35 -2.45
C ALA A 176 -6.10 7.82 -2.23
N GLY A 177 -7.38 8.16 -2.45
CA GLY A 177 -7.96 9.46 -2.09
C GLY A 177 -7.87 9.78 -0.59
N GLN A 178 -8.19 8.82 0.29
CA GLN A 178 -8.03 8.97 1.74
C GLN A 178 -6.57 9.15 2.17
N ARG A 179 -5.62 8.56 1.43
CA ARG A 179 -4.18 8.74 1.61
C ARG A 179 -3.63 10.00 0.92
N GLY A 180 -4.50 10.74 0.23
CA GLY A 180 -4.16 11.97 -0.47
C GLY A 180 -3.22 11.76 -1.66
N ASP A 181 -3.29 10.60 -2.32
CA ASP A 181 -2.51 10.35 -3.53
C ASP A 181 -2.90 11.33 -4.65
N SER A 182 -1.91 11.93 -5.30
CA SER A 182 -2.14 12.92 -6.35
C SER A 182 -0.91 13.13 -7.22
N PRO A 183 -1.04 13.66 -8.46
CA PRO A 183 0.09 13.96 -9.33
C PRO A 183 1.06 15.04 -8.82
N ARG A 184 0.76 15.67 -7.68
CA ARG A 184 1.54 16.80 -7.13
C ARG A 184 2.68 16.34 -6.22
N ASP A 185 2.64 15.09 -5.76
CA ASP A 185 3.60 14.54 -4.80
C ASP A 185 4.00 13.12 -5.23
N HIS A 186 5.05 12.59 -4.62
CA HIS A 186 5.28 11.14 -4.68
C HIS A 186 4.07 10.44 -4.06
N SER A 187 3.57 9.38 -4.69
CA SER A 187 2.46 8.61 -4.15
C SER A 187 2.81 8.11 -2.75
N PRO A 188 1.84 8.02 -1.83
CA PRO A 188 2.04 7.41 -0.52
C PRO A 188 2.12 5.88 -0.65
N ILE A 189 2.63 5.22 0.38
CA ILE A 189 2.48 3.76 0.52
C ILE A 189 0.98 3.44 0.66
N LEU A 190 0.44 2.66 -0.26
CA LEU A 190 -0.94 2.19 -0.29
C LEU A 190 -1.09 0.76 0.22
N GLY A 191 -0.03 -0.04 0.21
CA GLY A 191 -0.02 -1.39 0.75
C GLY A 191 1.38 -2.01 0.83
N PHE A 192 1.43 -3.27 1.23
CA PHE A 192 2.63 -4.10 1.22
C PHE A 192 2.30 -5.46 0.58
N ALA A 193 3.18 -5.93 -0.29
CA ALA A 193 3.16 -7.31 -0.77
C ALA A 193 3.67 -8.26 0.32
N PHE A 194 3.33 -9.55 0.24
CA PHE A 194 3.77 -10.53 1.24
C PHE A 194 5.25 -10.88 1.21
N ASP A 195 6.01 -10.35 0.25
CA ASP A 195 7.48 -10.33 0.29
C ASP A 195 8.05 -9.16 1.12
N GLY A 196 7.20 -8.28 1.64
CA GLY A 196 7.53 -7.16 2.52
C GLY A 196 7.85 -5.85 1.80
N TYR A 197 7.88 -5.81 0.47
CA TYR A 197 8.14 -4.57 -0.25
C TYR A 197 6.89 -3.66 -0.31
N PRO A 198 7.06 -2.34 -0.19
CA PRO A 198 5.96 -1.38 -0.25
C PRO A 198 5.36 -1.28 -1.65
N ILE A 199 4.07 -0.97 -1.69
CA ILE A 199 3.31 -0.69 -2.90
C ILE A 199 2.86 0.77 -2.87
N TYR A 200 3.26 1.51 -3.90
CA TYR A 200 2.91 2.91 -4.09
C TYR A 200 1.81 3.07 -5.15
N GLY A 201 1.13 4.21 -5.12
CA GLY A 201 0.34 4.69 -6.25
C GLY A 201 1.20 5.01 -7.49
N PRO A 202 0.62 5.61 -8.54
CA PRO A 202 1.26 5.71 -9.85
C PRO A 202 2.35 6.79 -9.93
N TYR A 203 2.55 7.65 -8.94
CA TYR A 203 3.48 8.79 -9.03
C TYR A 203 4.76 8.53 -8.23
N ALA A 204 5.90 8.71 -8.87
CA ALA A 204 7.21 8.55 -8.25
C ALA A 204 8.20 9.61 -8.77
N PHE A 205 9.39 9.69 -8.18
CA PHE A 205 10.45 10.54 -8.75
C PHE A 205 10.83 10.08 -10.15
N LEU A 206 11.13 11.00 -11.07
CA LEU A 206 11.52 10.65 -12.43
C LEU A 206 12.74 9.73 -12.41
N ASN A 207 13.78 10.15 -11.69
CA ASN A 207 15.02 9.39 -11.56
C ASN A 207 15.02 8.55 -10.27
N PRO A 208 15.57 7.32 -10.29
CA PRO A 208 15.70 6.46 -9.11
C PRO A 208 16.49 7.07 -7.94
N ASP A 209 17.34 8.05 -8.18
CA ASP A 209 18.11 8.77 -7.16
C ASP A 209 17.32 9.89 -6.46
N GLY A 210 16.01 9.96 -6.69
CA GLY A 210 15.13 10.97 -6.11
C GLY A 210 15.13 12.32 -6.84
N THR A 211 15.80 12.43 -7.99
CA THR A 211 15.89 13.68 -8.76
C THR A 211 14.95 13.72 -9.97
N GLY A 212 14.95 14.83 -10.72
CA GLY A 212 14.24 14.95 -11.99
C GLY A 212 12.75 15.32 -11.89
N GLY A 213 12.24 15.57 -10.68
CA GLY A 213 10.81 15.88 -10.45
C GLY A 213 9.96 14.61 -10.35
N LEU A 214 8.65 14.73 -10.53
CA LEU A 214 7.70 13.62 -10.44
C LEU A 214 7.28 13.15 -11.85
N LYS A 215 7.11 11.84 -12.00
CA LYS A 215 6.55 11.20 -13.19
C LYS A 215 5.46 10.20 -12.76
N LYS A 216 4.45 10.03 -13.61
CA LYS A 216 3.53 8.89 -13.54
C LYS A 216 4.25 7.64 -14.09
N MET A 217 4.48 6.64 -13.27
CA MET A 217 5.14 5.39 -13.64
C MET A 217 4.31 4.63 -14.67
N GLU A 218 4.99 4.19 -15.73
CA GLU A 218 4.42 3.42 -16.83
C GLU A 218 4.84 1.94 -16.71
N THR A 219 3.87 1.05 -16.84
CA THR A 219 4.12 -0.40 -16.93
C THR A 219 4.99 -0.72 -18.16
N SER A 220 5.84 -1.72 -18.05
CA SER A 220 6.58 -2.28 -19.18
C SER A 220 5.85 -3.45 -19.86
N TYR A 221 4.57 -3.65 -19.52
CA TYR A 221 3.71 -4.60 -20.20
C TYR A 221 2.92 -3.96 -21.33
N ARG A 222 2.67 -4.74 -22.38
CA ARG A 222 1.73 -4.38 -23.43
C ARG A 222 0.95 -5.60 -23.93
N LEU A 223 -0.16 -5.34 -24.59
CA LEU A 223 -0.83 -6.36 -25.39
C LEU A 223 0.08 -6.84 -26.53
N ARG A 224 0.12 -8.16 -26.70
CA ARG A 224 0.82 -8.83 -27.79
C ARG A 224 0.14 -8.54 -29.12
N ASN A 225 0.92 -8.45 -30.19
CA ASN A 225 0.38 -8.33 -31.55
C ASN A 225 0.12 -9.73 -32.16
N ILE A 226 -0.97 -10.37 -31.75
CA ILE A 226 -1.36 -11.72 -32.19
C ILE A 226 -2.80 -11.76 -32.69
N THR A 227 -3.10 -12.70 -33.57
CA THR A 227 -4.47 -13.06 -33.99
C THR A 227 -4.90 -14.43 -33.49
N GLN A 228 -3.94 -15.26 -33.07
CA GLN A 228 -4.18 -16.62 -32.57
C GLN A 228 -3.38 -16.87 -31.29
N ARG A 229 -4.03 -17.56 -30.35
CA ARG A 229 -3.49 -17.92 -29.04
C ARG A 229 -2.82 -19.29 -29.10
N ARG A 230 -1.64 -19.32 -29.74
CA ARG A 230 -0.87 -20.55 -30.07
C ARG A 230 0.49 -20.62 -29.39
N SER A 231 0.91 -19.53 -28.77
CA SER A 231 2.14 -19.45 -27.99
C SER A 231 1.94 -18.58 -26.75
N LEU A 232 2.75 -18.82 -25.74
CA LEU A 232 2.82 -18.00 -24.53
C LEU A 232 3.68 -16.74 -24.75
N PRO A 233 3.62 -15.74 -23.84
CA PRO A 233 4.41 -14.51 -23.96
C PRO A 233 5.92 -14.73 -24.02
N ASP A 234 6.43 -15.79 -23.41
CA ASP A 234 7.85 -16.19 -23.44
C ASP A 234 8.29 -16.82 -24.78
N GLY A 235 7.36 -16.98 -25.73
CA GLY A 235 7.59 -17.61 -27.03
C GLY A 235 7.32 -19.11 -27.08
N THR A 236 7.01 -19.75 -25.95
CA THR A 236 6.71 -21.19 -25.87
C THR A 236 5.53 -21.55 -26.78
N GLN A 237 5.75 -22.45 -27.74
CA GLN A 237 4.71 -22.93 -28.66
C GLN A 237 3.82 -23.97 -27.98
N LEU A 238 2.51 -23.81 -28.09
CA LEU A 238 1.53 -24.67 -27.42
C LEU A 238 1.07 -25.81 -28.32
N SER A 239 0.80 -26.96 -27.67
CA SER A 239 0.09 -28.07 -28.31
C SER A 239 -1.36 -27.67 -28.64
N SER A 240 -1.99 -28.32 -29.62
CA SER A 240 -3.37 -27.98 -30.02
C SER A 240 -4.39 -28.11 -28.90
N GLY A 241 -4.11 -28.91 -27.87
CA GLY A 241 -4.96 -29.04 -26.69
C GLY A 241 -4.90 -27.83 -25.75
N ASP A 242 -3.85 -27.02 -25.82
CA ASP A 242 -3.60 -25.87 -24.94
C ASP A 242 -3.81 -24.53 -25.63
N TRP A 243 -4.26 -24.55 -26.89
CA TRP A 243 -4.60 -23.35 -27.63
C TRP A 243 -5.73 -22.58 -26.95
N GLY A 244 -5.58 -21.26 -26.91
CA GLY A 244 -6.65 -20.35 -26.54
C GLY A 244 -7.56 -20.07 -27.74
N PRO A 245 -8.71 -19.42 -27.51
CA PRO A 245 -9.58 -19.01 -28.59
C PRO A 245 -8.87 -17.97 -29.47
N ASP A 246 -9.19 -17.95 -30.77
CA ASP A 246 -8.66 -16.93 -31.67
C ASP A 246 -9.16 -15.53 -31.28
N VAL A 247 -8.33 -14.52 -31.54
CA VAL A 247 -8.65 -13.13 -31.23
C VAL A 247 -9.86 -12.71 -32.06
N SER A 248 -10.91 -12.27 -31.38
CA SER A 248 -12.20 -11.94 -32.00
C SER A 248 -12.95 -10.92 -31.13
N SER A 249 -14.12 -10.45 -31.59
CA SER A 249 -14.98 -9.60 -30.75
C SER A 249 -15.48 -10.30 -29.49
N GLN A 250 -15.58 -11.63 -29.51
CA GLN A 250 -15.96 -12.43 -28.34
C GLN A 250 -14.78 -12.66 -27.38
N TYR A 251 -13.57 -12.80 -27.91
CA TYR A 251 -12.33 -13.00 -27.15
C TYR A 251 -11.28 -11.97 -27.56
N PRO A 252 -11.49 -10.67 -27.25
CA PRO A 252 -10.57 -9.61 -27.63
C PRO A 252 -9.21 -9.78 -26.94
N LEU A 253 -8.17 -9.10 -27.42
CA LEU A 253 -6.90 -9.04 -26.70
C LEU A 253 -7.09 -8.35 -25.34
N GLY A 254 -6.42 -8.89 -24.33
CA GLY A 254 -6.45 -8.36 -22.96
C GLY A 254 -7.51 -8.99 -22.07
N CYS A 255 -8.34 -9.91 -22.60
CA CYS A 255 -9.21 -10.71 -21.74
C CYS A 255 -8.47 -11.87 -21.08
N TYR A 256 -7.34 -12.31 -21.62
CA TYR A 256 -6.48 -13.30 -20.97
C TYR A 256 -5.15 -12.70 -20.54
N LEU A 257 -4.61 -13.12 -19.39
CA LEU A 257 -3.34 -12.62 -18.86
C LEU A 257 -2.20 -12.81 -19.88
N GLN A 258 -2.18 -13.96 -20.55
CA GLN A 258 -1.18 -14.35 -21.55
C GLN A 258 -1.30 -13.58 -22.89
N ASP A 259 -2.29 -12.69 -23.01
CA ASP A 259 -2.34 -11.70 -24.09
C ASP A 259 -1.34 -10.55 -23.84
N ASN A 260 -0.83 -10.40 -22.61
CA ASN A 260 0.18 -9.40 -22.26
C ASN A 260 1.59 -9.97 -22.36
N GLU A 261 2.55 -9.16 -22.78
CA GLU A 261 3.98 -9.45 -22.76
C GLU A 261 4.74 -8.35 -22.03
N TYR A 262 5.74 -8.75 -21.22
CA TYR A 262 6.73 -7.83 -20.68
C TYR A 262 7.74 -7.47 -21.77
N VAL A 263 8.04 -6.18 -21.89
CA VAL A 263 9.03 -5.66 -22.84
C VAL A 263 10.02 -4.78 -22.08
N VAL A 264 11.26 -5.25 -21.99
CA VAL A 264 12.35 -4.53 -21.32
C VAL A 264 12.45 -3.10 -21.84
N GLY A 265 12.38 -2.12 -20.93
CA GLY A 265 12.55 -0.70 -21.22
C GLY A 265 11.37 -0.07 -21.99
N LEU A 266 10.22 -0.73 -22.08
CA LEU A 266 9.01 -0.13 -22.65
C LEU A 266 8.46 0.99 -21.75
N GLY A 267 8.36 0.72 -20.46
CA GLY A 267 7.93 1.66 -19.43
C GLY A 267 9.05 1.94 -18.43
N ASP A 268 8.65 2.31 -17.22
CA ASP A 268 9.56 2.63 -16.10
C ASP A 268 9.81 1.45 -15.15
N LEU A 269 8.97 0.42 -15.24
CA LEU A 269 8.91 -0.69 -14.29
C LEU A 269 9.45 -1.99 -14.87
N ASP A 270 9.95 -2.86 -14.02
CA ASP A 270 10.44 -4.19 -14.39
C ASP A 270 9.32 -5.23 -14.53
N GLU A 271 9.69 -6.49 -14.74
CA GLU A 271 8.76 -7.61 -14.88
C GLU A 271 7.93 -7.91 -13.62
N PHE A 272 8.30 -7.39 -12.45
CA PHE A 272 7.48 -7.54 -11.24
C PHE A 272 6.57 -6.34 -11.04
N ASN A 273 6.54 -5.41 -12.00
CA ASN A 273 5.84 -4.13 -11.94
C ASN A 273 6.33 -3.20 -10.82
N GLY A 274 7.65 -3.23 -10.58
CA GLY A 274 8.29 -2.33 -9.64
C GLY A 274 9.60 -1.78 -10.17
N ARG A 275 10.32 -1.09 -9.29
CA ARG A 275 11.70 -0.66 -9.52
C ARG A 275 12.38 -0.30 -8.21
N PHE A 276 13.71 -0.32 -8.20
CA PHE A 276 14.48 0.27 -7.13
C PHE A 276 14.53 1.80 -7.28
N GLY A 277 14.33 2.53 -6.19
CA GLY A 277 14.47 3.98 -6.16
C GLY A 277 14.30 4.58 -4.77
N MET A 278 14.77 5.82 -4.61
CA MET A 278 14.50 6.63 -3.42
C MET A 278 13.03 7.02 -3.37
N THR A 279 12.47 7.01 -2.17
CA THR A 279 11.12 7.51 -1.89
C THR A 279 11.16 8.39 -0.65
N PRO A 280 10.09 9.17 -0.35
CA PRO A 280 10.05 9.96 0.88
C PRO A 280 10.25 9.12 2.15
N GLU A 281 9.69 7.91 2.19
CA GLU A 281 9.82 7.00 3.33
C GLU A 281 11.15 6.24 3.33
N TYR A 282 11.73 5.97 2.14
CA TYR A 282 13.01 5.26 1.96
C TYR A 282 14.04 6.16 1.24
N PRO A 283 14.62 7.15 1.93
CA PRO A 283 15.56 8.10 1.33
C PRO A 283 16.91 7.47 0.94
N GLN A 284 17.20 6.26 1.42
CA GLN A 284 18.37 5.48 0.98
C GLN A 284 18.07 4.56 -0.21
N GLY A 285 16.83 4.56 -0.69
CA GLY A 285 16.35 3.66 -1.73
C GLY A 285 15.74 2.39 -1.17
N THR A 286 14.71 1.90 -1.86
CA THR A 286 14.14 0.57 -1.68
C THR A 286 13.65 0.06 -3.03
N TYR A 287 13.44 -1.25 -3.13
CA TYR A 287 12.57 -1.78 -4.17
C TYR A 287 11.11 -1.50 -3.79
N ALA A 288 10.30 -1.12 -4.77
CA ALA A 288 8.89 -0.81 -4.59
C ALA A 288 8.08 -1.25 -5.80
N TYR A 289 6.87 -1.76 -5.54
CA TYR A 289 5.86 -1.96 -6.57
C TYR A 289 5.08 -0.66 -6.79
N TYR A 290 4.56 -0.48 -7.99
CA TYR A 290 3.79 0.71 -8.34
C TYR A 290 2.48 0.33 -9.01
N MET A 291 1.38 0.88 -8.52
CA MET A 291 0.09 0.70 -9.15
C MET A 291 0.02 1.53 -10.43
N THR A 292 -0.25 0.90 -11.57
CA THR A 292 -0.15 1.55 -12.88
C THR A 292 -1.51 1.96 -13.43
N LEU A 293 -1.57 3.18 -13.98
CA LEU A 293 -2.76 3.73 -14.64
C LEU A 293 -2.44 4.16 -16.07
N ASP A 294 -3.33 3.89 -17.01
CA ASP A 294 -3.22 4.30 -18.40
C ASP A 294 -3.45 5.82 -18.58
N ALA A 295 -3.41 6.30 -19.83
CA ALA A 295 -3.61 7.73 -20.13
C ALA A 295 -5.00 8.26 -19.76
N SER A 296 -6.01 7.39 -19.66
CA SER A 296 -7.37 7.72 -19.22
C SER A 296 -7.57 7.67 -17.71
N GLY A 297 -6.56 7.20 -16.97
CA GLY A 297 -6.62 7.02 -15.52
C GLY A 297 -7.23 5.70 -15.09
N GLU A 298 -7.41 4.76 -16.03
CA GLU A 298 -7.88 3.41 -15.76
C GLU A 298 -6.70 2.47 -15.42
N PRO A 299 -6.92 1.42 -14.61
CA PRO A 299 -5.88 0.44 -14.30
C PRO A 299 -5.18 -0.12 -15.55
N ALA A 300 -3.86 -0.09 -15.57
CA ALA A 300 -3.03 -0.68 -16.61
C ALA A 300 -2.36 -1.95 -16.10
N TYR A 301 -2.40 -3.04 -16.88
CA TYR A 301 -1.81 -4.33 -16.52
C TYR A 301 -0.31 -4.20 -16.16
N PRO A 302 0.20 -4.88 -15.12
CA PRO A 302 -0.47 -5.87 -14.26
C PRO A 302 -1.12 -5.27 -13.01
N TYR A 303 -1.41 -3.96 -13.01
CA TYR A 303 -2.17 -3.22 -12.01
C TYR A 303 -1.46 -2.99 -10.67
N LEU A 304 -0.85 -4.00 -10.05
CA LEU A 304 -0.11 -3.89 -8.78
C LEU A 304 1.25 -4.63 -8.82
N VAL A 305 1.28 -5.89 -8.40
CA VAL A 305 2.43 -6.79 -8.46
C VAL A 305 2.32 -7.56 -9.77
N GLY A 306 3.44 -7.74 -10.46
CA GLY A 306 3.49 -8.54 -11.68
C GLY A 306 3.16 -10.02 -11.44
N PRO A 307 3.31 -10.87 -12.48
CA PRO A 307 3.07 -12.31 -12.35
C PRO A 307 3.84 -12.97 -11.22
N THR A 308 5.03 -12.46 -10.87
CA THR A 308 5.86 -12.95 -9.77
C THR A 308 6.23 -11.83 -8.79
N TYR A 309 6.59 -12.20 -7.56
CA TYR A 309 7.17 -11.31 -6.57
C TYR A 309 8.67 -11.08 -6.82
N TYR A 310 9.14 -9.86 -6.61
CA TYR A 310 10.56 -9.52 -6.54
C TYR A 310 11.26 -10.13 -5.33
N GLY A 311 10.64 -10.07 -4.15
CA GLY A 311 11.26 -10.48 -2.88
C GLY A 311 11.01 -11.92 -2.47
N VAL A 312 11.67 -12.30 -1.37
CA VAL A 312 11.39 -13.56 -0.67
C VAL A 312 10.05 -13.45 0.04
N VAL A 313 9.09 -14.24 -0.42
CA VAL A 313 7.72 -14.24 0.11
C VAL A 313 7.65 -14.88 1.50
N ASP A 314 6.94 -14.24 2.43
CA ASP A 314 6.60 -14.85 3.72
C ASP A 314 5.52 -15.91 3.51
N SER A 315 5.93 -17.19 3.53
CA SER A 315 5.04 -18.34 3.33
C SER A 315 3.92 -18.43 4.37
N ALA A 316 4.02 -17.72 5.50
CA ALA A 316 2.95 -17.69 6.49
C ALA A 316 1.67 -17.06 5.92
N ASN A 317 1.79 -16.09 4.99
CA ASN A 317 0.64 -15.41 4.40
C ASN A 317 0.12 -16.05 3.10
N ILE A 318 0.58 -17.25 2.73
CA ILE A 318 0.12 -17.91 1.49
C ILE A 318 -0.45 -19.28 1.79
N GLY A 319 -1.53 -19.61 1.09
CA GLY A 319 -2.18 -20.91 1.15
C GLY A 319 -3.37 -20.98 2.11
N PRO A 320 -3.84 -22.20 2.44
CA PRO A 320 -5.01 -22.40 3.27
C PRO A 320 -4.83 -21.79 4.67
N GLY A 321 -5.74 -20.91 5.08
CA GLY A 321 -5.66 -20.20 6.37
C GLY A 321 -4.73 -18.98 6.36
N SER A 322 -4.31 -18.51 5.18
CA SER A 322 -3.65 -17.21 5.02
C SER A 322 -4.46 -16.11 5.70
N GLY A 323 -3.76 -15.14 6.29
CA GLY A 323 -4.36 -13.99 6.95
C GLY A 323 -4.87 -14.27 8.35
N HIS A 324 -4.58 -15.42 8.96
CA HIS A 324 -4.98 -15.73 10.34
C HIS A 324 -3.77 -16.06 11.21
N ILE A 325 -2.74 -15.20 11.14
CA ILE A 325 -1.46 -15.45 11.81
C ILE A 325 -1.58 -15.13 13.30
N SER A 326 -1.08 -16.02 14.16
CA SER A 326 -0.92 -15.71 15.59
C SER A 326 0.44 -15.04 15.83
N PRO A 327 0.48 -13.77 16.29
CA PRO A 327 1.74 -13.13 16.64
C PRO A 327 2.44 -13.90 17.79
N PRO A 328 3.79 -13.95 17.80
CA PRO A 328 4.51 -14.56 18.91
C PRO A 328 4.31 -13.73 20.19
N GLY A 329 4.35 -14.37 21.37
CA GLY A 329 4.23 -13.66 22.65
C GLY A 329 5.37 -12.67 22.96
N THR A 330 6.41 -12.62 22.11
CA THR A 330 7.47 -11.60 22.13
C THR A 330 7.16 -10.38 21.28
N ALA A 331 6.03 -10.37 20.56
CA ALA A 331 5.59 -9.20 19.82
C ALA A 331 5.23 -8.06 20.78
N VAL A 332 5.53 -6.84 20.37
CA VAL A 332 5.31 -5.61 21.12
C VAL A 332 4.16 -4.86 20.46
N ASP A 333 3.23 -4.34 21.26
CA ASP A 333 2.14 -3.52 20.75
C ASP A 333 2.67 -2.28 20.03
N TYR A 334 2.20 -2.07 18.81
CA TYR A 334 2.47 -0.85 18.07
C TYR A 334 1.38 0.17 18.37
N THR A 335 1.71 1.10 19.27
CA THR A 335 0.82 2.20 19.69
C THR A 335 1.46 3.54 19.30
N PRO A 336 1.49 3.88 18.00
CA PRO A 336 2.18 5.08 17.54
C PRO A 336 1.46 6.32 18.05
N LEU A 337 2.22 7.41 18.17
CA LEU A 337 1.64 8.74 18.28
C LEU A 337 0.71 8.97 17.09
N ALA A 338 -0.60 8.98 17.32
CA ALA A 338 -1.59 9.05 16.27
C ALA A 338 -2.02 10.50 16.06
N LEU A 339 -2.08 10.96 14.81
CA LEU A 339 -2.61 12.28 14.45
C LEU A 339 -3.84 12.13 13.56
N TYR A 340 -4.98 12.63 14.05
CA TYR A 340 -6.23 12.71 13.31
C TYR A 340 -6.54 14.17 12.98
N VAL A 341 -6.86 14.45 11.73
CA VAL A 341 -7.24 15.79 11.25
C VAL A 341 -8.53 15.65 10.45
N ASN A 342 -9.65 15.96 11.10
CA ASN A 342 -11.00 15.74 10.57
C ASN A 342 -11.76 17.07 10.41
N ASP A 343 -12.89 17.01 9.70
CA ASP A 343 -13.83 18.13 9.51
C ASP A 343 -13.18 19.40 8.93
N VAL A 344 -12.20 19.23 8.02
CA VAL A 344 -11.44 20.35 7.45
C VAL A 344 -12.24 20.98 6.29
N VAL A 345 -13.16 21.86 6.66
CA VAL A 345 -14.01 22.63 5.72
C VAL A 345 -13.65 24.11 5.77
N ALA A 346 -13.53 24.75 4.60
CA ALA A 346 -13.23 26.17 4.51
C ALA A 346 -14.26 27.04 5.25
N GLY A 347 -13.79 27.90 6.16
CA GLY A 347 -14.65 28.73 7.02
C GLY A 347 -15.23 28.00 8.24
N GLY A 348 -14.96 26.70 8.37
CA GLY A 348 -15.39 25.86 9.48
C GLY A 348 -14.35 25.74 10.60
N ILE A 349 -14.58 24.76 11.47
CA ILE A 349 -13.68 24.37 12.56
C ILE A 349 -13.19 22.95 12.29
N ALA A 350 -11.89 22.79 12.05
CA ALA A 350 -11.26 21.48 11.99
C ALA A 350 -11.15 20.88 13.40
N ARG A 351 -11.36 19.57 13.48
CA ARG A 351 -11.17 18.79 14.70
C ARG A 351 -9.90 17.98 14.56
N ILE A 352 -8.92 18.27 15.43
CA ILE A 352 -7.63 17.60 15.42
C ILE A 352 -7.51 16.82 16.73
N ALA A 353 -7.07 15.57 16.65
CA ALA A 353 -6.75 14.77 17.83
C ALA A 353 -5.35 14.19 17.70
N VAL A 354 -4.61 14.19 18.82
CA VAL A 354 -3.35 13.49 18.94
C VAL A 354 -3.48 12.42 20.02
N GLY A 355 -3.44 11.16 19.63
CA GLY A 355 -3.60 9.98 20.50
C GLY A 355 -2.27 9.31 20.80
N ASN A 356 -2.26 8.44 21.82
CA ASN A 356 -1.08 7.67 22.26
C ASN A 356 0.13 8.55 22.63
N CYS A 357 -0.12 9.76 23.15
CA CYS A 357 0.95 10.66 23.54
C CYS A 357 1.71 10.19 24.79
N GLY A 358 1.16 9.23 25.54
CA GLY A 358 1.46 9.01 26.95
C GLY A 358 0.77 10.05 27.85
N PRO A 359 0.37 9.73 29.09
CA PRO A 359 -0.29 10.69 29.98
C PRO A 359 0.62 11.88 30.35
N GLY A 360 0.09 13.11 30.31
CA GLY A 360 0.82 14.33 30.71
C GLY A 360 1.94 14.75 29.75
N ALA A 361 2.00 14.16 28.56
CA ALA A 361 2.99 14.49 27.54
C ALA A 361 2.76 15.88 26.94
N ARG A 362 3.86 16.55 26.56
CA ARG A 362 3.82 17.82 25.82
C ARG A 362 3.73 17.56 24.33
N VAL A 363 2.68 18.07 23.68
CA VAL A 363 2.39 17.84 22.27
C VAL A 363 2.41 19.14 21.49
N PHE A 364 3.07 19.14 20.32
CA PHE A 364 2.97 20.21 19.34
C PHE A 364 2.46 19.64 18.01
N LEU A 365 1.74 20.46 17.26
CA LEU A 365 1.34 20.15 15.89
C LEU A 365 2.07 21.07 14.93
N GLY A 366 2.93 20.51 14.08
CA GLY A 366 3.49 21.20 12.93
C GLY A 366 2.56 21.08 11.72
N TYR A 367 2.41 22.13 10.93
CA TYR A 367 1.74 22.06 9.64
C TYR A 367 2.40 22.95 8.58
N SER A 368 2.26 22.55 7.32
CA SER A 368 2.76 23.24 6.14
C SER A 368 1.72 23.21 5.02
N LEU A 369 1.75 24.24 4.18
CA LEU A 369 1.02 24.30 2.91
C LEU A 369 1.92 24.08 1.69
N ALA A 370 3.23 23.92 1.93
CA ALA A 370 4.23 23.85 0.88
C ALA A 370 4.54 22.42 0.43
N GLY A 371 4.33 21.42 1.28
CA GLY A 371 4.58 20.02 0.93
C GLY A 371 4.85 19.13 2.14
N SER A 372 5.05 17.84 1.86
CA SER A 372 5.31 16.75 2.81
C SER A 372 6.79 16.60 3.21
N GLY A 373 7.63 17.61 2.98
CA GLY A 373 9.06 17.57 3.34
C GLY A 373 9.95 17.01 2.22
N PRO A 374 11.11 16.39 2.56
CA PRO A 374 11.57 16.07 3.91
C PRO A 374 12.13 17.27 4.69
N LEU A 375 11.98 17.26 6.02
CA LEU A 375 12.65 18.15 6.97
C LEU A 375 13.45 17.34 7.98
N ASN A 376 14.74 17.60 8.11
CA ASN A 376 15.54 17.00 9.18
C ASN A 376 15.21 17.65 10.54
N THR A 377 14.81 16.84 11.51
CA THR A 377 14.56 17.28 12.89
C THR A 377 15.44 16.48 13.87
N PRO A 378 15.63 16.96 15.12
CA PRO A 378 16.32 16.19 16.16
C PRO A 378 15.62 14.87 16.52
N TRP A 379 14.39 14.65 16.06
CA TRP A 379 13.54 13.51 16.43
C TRP A 379 13.24 12.58 15.25
N GLY A 380 13.90 12.78 14.11
CA GLY A 380 13.66 12.03 12.87
C GLY A 380 13.41 12.94 11.68
N VAL A 381 13.08 12.33 10.54
CA VAL A 381 12.70 13.07 9.33
C VAL A 381 11.24 13.50 9.48
N GLY A 382 11.04 14.80 9.64
CA GLY A 382 9.72 15.42 9.59
C GLY A 382 9.19 15.47 8.16
N ALA A 383 7.92 15.16 7.99
CA ALA A 383 7.26 15.13 6.69
C ALA A 383 6.56 16.48 6.40
N LEU A 384 7.33 17.58 6.45
CA LEU A 384 6.83 18.95 6.22
C LEU A 384 7.86 19.81 5.48
N SER A 385 7.45 20.53 4.44
CA SER A 385 8.31 21.50 3.74
C SER A 385 8.17 22.91 4.33
N PRO A 386 9.25 23.69 4.51
CA PRO A 386 9.13 25.10 4.91
C PRO A 386 8.29 25.95 3.93
N PRO A 387 7.56 26.97 4.40
CA PRO A 387 7.46 27.43 5.80
C PRO A 387 6.53 26.54 6.64
N ILE A 388 6.97 26.21 7.85
CA ILE A 388 6.23 25.39 8.81
C ILE A 388 5.68 26.28 9.92
N LYS A 389 4.42 26.06 10.26
CA LYS A 389 3.74 26.69 11.39
C LYS A 389 3.52 25.65 12.48
N SER A 390 3.57 26.06 13.74
CA SER A 390 3.35 25.18 14.88
C SER A 390 2.18 25.66 15.74
N ILE A 391 1.41 24.72 16.27
CA ILE A 391 0.34 24.94 17.25
C ILE A 391 0.68 24.17 18.54
N GLY A 392 0.45 24.77 19.70
CA GLY A 392 0.78 24.21 21.01
C GLY A 392 1.85 25.02 21.76
N PRO A 393 2.42 24.48 22.86
CA PRO A 393 2.24 23.10 23.33
C PRO A 393 0.87 22.86 23.96
N TYR A 394 0.39 21.62 23.84
CA TYR A 394 -0.73 21.07 24.59
C TYR A 394 -0.22 20.00 25.56
N THR A 395 -0.99 19.72 26.61
CA THR A 395 -0.71 18.62 27.54
C THR A 395 -1.75 17.52 27.33
N SER A 396 -1.31 16.29 27.10
CA SER A 396 -2.22 15.15 26.97
C SER A 396 -2.90 14.83 28.30
N ASN A 397 -4.14 14.35 28.22
CA ASN A 397 -4.90 13.93 29.40
C ASN A 397 -4.39 12.57 29.94
N ILE A 398 -5.06 12.03 30.97
CA ILE A 398 -4.70 10.74 31.58
C ILE A 398 -4.76 9.55 30.62
N ASN A 399 -5.50 9.67 29.52
CA ASN A 399 -5.59 8.64 28.47
C ASN A 399 -4.58 8.90 27.34
N GLY A 400 -3.67 9.87 27.48
CA GLY A 400 -2.69 10.21 26.44
C GLY A 400 -3.30 10.89 25.21
N LEU A 401 -4.45 11.53 25.35
CA LEU A 401 -5.16 12.22 24.26
C LEU A 401 -5.01 13.75 24.37
N VAL A 402 -4.80 14.41 23.23
CA VAL A 402 -4.96 15.85 23.03
C VAL A 402 -6.05 16.07 21.99
N SER A 403 -7.03 16.94 22.28
CA SER A 403 -8.02 17.39 21.30
C SER A 403 -7.86 18.89 21.06
N ILE A 404 -7.85 19.29 19.79
CA ILE A 404 -7.64 20.66 19.34
C ILE A 404 -8.79 21.01 18.39
N GLN A 405 -9.38 22.18 18.58
CA GLN A 405 -10.26 22.79 17.60
C GLN A 405 -9.51 23.95 16.94
N ALA A 406 -9.39 23.90 15.62
CA ALA A 406 -8.65 24.91 14.86
C ALA A 406 -9.56 25.54 13.80
N PRO A 407 -9.71 26.87 13.75
CA PRO A 407 -10.47 27.51 12.68
C PRO A 407 -9.76 27.32 11.34
N VAL A 408 -10.52 26.98 10.31
CA VAL A 408 -10.03 26.85 8.93
C VAL A 408 -10.41 28.13 8.17
N PRO A 409 -9.46 28.99 7.79
CA PRO A 409 -9.78 30.21 7.05
C PRO A 409 -10.54 29.91 5.76
N GLY A 410 -11.56 30.71 5.40
CA GLY A 410 -12.37 30.49 4.19
C GLY A 410 -11.55 30.46 2.90
N MET A 411 -10.44 31.20 2.85
CA MET A 411 -9.51 31.20 1.71
C MET A 411 -8.72 29.90 1.52
N MET A 412 -8.88 28.93 2.41
CA MET A 412 -8.16 27.65 2.37
C MET A 412 -8.83 26.60 1.48
N GLN A 413 -10.00 26.87 0.91
CA GLN A 413 -10.71 25.90 0.07
C GLN A 413 -9.81 25.32 -1.04
N GLY A 414 -9.78 23.99 -1.15
CA GLY A 414 -8.97 23.26 -2.11
C GLY A 414 -7.45 23.27 -1.86
N LYS A 415 -6.98 23.89 -0.76
CA LYS A 415 -5.58 23.80 -0.34
C LYS A 415 -5.34 22.50 0.43
N THR A 416 -4.18 21.90 0.20
CA THR A 416 -3.72 20.75 0.97
C THR A 416 -2.91 21.24 2.17
N ILE A 417 -3.23 20.71 3.34
CA ILE A 417 -2.51 20.88 4.59
C ILE A 417 -1.74 19.59 4.85
N TYR A 418 -0.42 19.72 5.00
CA TYR A 418 0.45 18.67 5.51
C TYR A 418 0.66 18.94 6.99
N ALA A 419 0.46 17.95 7.86
CA ALA A 419 0.56 18.11 9.29
C ALA A 419 1.27 16.92 9.94
N GLN A 420 1.99 17.17 11.04
CA GLN A 420 2.64 16.13 11.82
C GLN A 420 2.68 16.56 13.29
N ALA A 421 2.35 15.67 14.19
CA ALA A 421 2.44 15.91 15.62
C ALA A 421 3.81 15.48 16.14
N VAL A 422 4.28 16.16 17.18
CA VAL A 422 5.42 15.74 17.98
C VAL A 422 4.96 15.66 19.43
N SER A 423 5.24 14.54 20.10
CA SER A 423 4.94 14.34 21.52
C SER A 423 6.21 14.10 22.30
N THR A 424 6.31 14.73 23.46
CA THR A 424 7.37 14.49 24.45
C THR A 424 6.74 14.03 25.75
N PRO A 425 6.67 12.71 26.00
CA PRO A 425 6.23 12.17 27.28
C PRO A 425 7.16 12.59 28.42
N GLN A 426 6.63 12.71 29.64
CA GLN A 426 7.45 13.08 30.79
C GLN A 426 8.51 12.01 31.08
N GLY A 427 9.79 12.34 30.86
CA GLY A 427 10.91 11.40 31.02
C GLY A 427 11.03 10.35 29.90
N GLY A 428 10.27 10.49 28.82
CA GLY A 428 10.32 9.62 27.65
C GLY A 428 11.03 10.22 26.45
N THR A 429 11.16 9.43 25.38
CA THR A 429 11.71 9.88 24.10
C THR A 429 10.68 10.71 23.35
N THR A 430 11.10 11.83 22.77
CA THR A 430 10.25 12.61 21.86
C THR A 430 10.02 11.83 20.56
N THR A 431 8.75 11.71 20.15
CA THR A 431 8.35 10.97 18.94
C THR A 431 7.55 11.85 18.00
N LEU A 432 7.65 11.57 16.71
CA LEU A 432 6.80 12.14 15.66
C LEU A 432 5.62 11.20 15.39
N SER A 433 4.47 11.76 15.05
CA SER A 433 3.35 10.98 14.51
C SER A 433 3.62 10.64 13.06
N SER A 434 2.89 9.67 12.51
CA SER A 434 2.71 9.59 11.06
C SER A 434 2.17 10.94 10.54
N PRO A 435 2.59 11.40 9.35
CA PRO A 435 2.07 12.64 8.79
C PRO A 435 0.61 12.48 8.36
N ALA A 436 -0.16 13.55 8.57
CA ALA A 436 -1.49 13.71 8.01
C ALA A 436 -1.43 14.63 6.80
N ARG A 437 -2.16 14.28 5.75
CA ARG A 437 -2.35 15.11 4.56
C ARG A 437 -3.85 15.27 4.33
N VAL A 438 -4.34 16.50 4.38
CA VAL A 438 -5.78 16.78 4.23
C VAL A 438 -6.01 17.92 3.26
N THR A 439 -6.84 17.70 2.25
CA THR A 439 -7.31 18.77 1.37
C THR A 439 -8.56 19.39 1.97
N VAL A 440 -8.52 20.71 2.15
CA VAL A 440 -9.62 21.49 2.70
C VAL A 440 -10.79 21.47 1.72
N GLN A 441 -11.96 21.04 2.20
CA GLN A 441 -13.21 20.98 1.43
C GLN A 441 -13.86 22.35 1.27
#